data_AF-A0A6P8L414-F1
#
_entry.id   AF-A0A6P8L414-F1
#
_cell.length_a   1.000
_cell.length_b   1.000
_cell.length_c   1.000
_cell.angle_alpha   90.00
_cell.angle_beta   90.00
_cell.angle_gamma   90.00
#
_symmetry.space_group_name_H-M   'P 1'
#
loop_
_entity.id
_entity.type
_entity.pdbx_description
1 polymer ?
#
loop_
_entity_poly.entity_id
_entity_poly.type
_entity_poly.pdbx_seq_one_letter_code
_entity_poly.pdbx_strand_id
1 'polypeptide(L)'
;MKEPTDNRPEFFWNYLTKTMRLKLDKWTKMITTNEFRDVVIEFLNNPNKKRIIFTINSGGQLYPSYSFPVRPRYKVAYFIRYLIPLHLTDENMLNSLLIGDLLPNPLANLSVLCDEVFFPLLNNTVNQVGWTNVIANDMKTESQEMRNGIAQMKGLVINRTIFPLPICMDEVMQAAPAIAMGDISVVNPLMKHSLEFMVVKWLDSVEDLVNIKAGEKIYSKENFPLPEAIFSFWESRLENLESLAEQLGDRRIKTIGFVLEKIQSIFEHSYRRIVELVLESLAEARDITKCLSPLKKKWTSLKQTIWTRTDQIYDHLC
;
A
#
# COMPACT_ATOMS: atom_id res chain seq x y z
N MET A 1 -16.53 38.47 -35.93
CA MET A 1 -15.46 37.47 -36.15
C MET A 1 -15.74 36.31 -35.23
N LYS A 2 -15.83 35.07 -35.73
CA LYS A 2 -15.85 33.89 -34.84
C LYS A 2 -14.50 33.85 -34.14
N GLU A 3 -14.48 33.83 -32.81
CA GLU A 3 -13.26 33.55 -32.07
C GLU A 3 -12.64 32.23 -32.59
N PRO A 4 -11.32 32.17 -32.81
CA PRO A 4 -10.67 30.93 -33.18
C PRO A 4 -10.99 29.89 -32.10
N THR A 5 -11.56 28.77 -32.51
CA THR A 5 -11.93 27.69 -31.59
C THR A 5 -10.64 27.05 -31.08
N ASP A 6 -10.41 27.12 -29.78
CA ASP A 6 -9.29 26.46 -29.13
C ASP A 6 -9.53 24.94 -29.11
N ASN A 7 -8.72 24.19 -29.86
CA ASN A 7 -8.87 22.74 -30.03
C ASN A 7 -8.12 21.95 -28.94
N ARG A 8 -7.25 22.59 -28.16
CA ARG A 8 -6.45 21.95 -27.11
C ARG A 8 -7.28 21.18 -26.07
N PRO A 9 -8.49 21.63 -25.66
CA PRO A 9 -9.33 20.84 -24.77
C PRO A 9 -9.71 19.46 -25.33
N GLU A 10 -9.84 19.31 -26.65
CA GLU A 10 -10.19 18.03 -27.29
C GLU A 10 -9.08 16.98 -27.11
N PHE A 11 -7.82 17.42 -26.93
CA PHE A 11 -6.72 16.53 -26.60
C PHE A 11 -7.01 15.73 -25.33
N PHE A 12 -7.51 16.38 -24.27
CA PHE A 12 -7.85 15.70 -23.03
C PHE A 12 -8.98 14.71 -23.26
N TRP A 13 -10.03 15.12 -24.00
CA TRP A 13 -11.15 14.26 -24.31
C TRP A 13 -10.74 12.97 -25.02
N ASN A 14 -9.86 13.07 -26.02
CA ASN A 14 -9.36 11.93 -26.80
C ASN A 14 -8.65 10.88 -25.92
N TYR A 15 -8.02 11.30 -24.83
CA TYR A 15 -7.42 10.39 -23.85
C TYR A 15 -8.46 9.85 -22.85
N LEU A 16 -9.31 10.74 -22.31
CA LEU A 16 -10.31 10.40 -21.30
C LEU A 16 -11.33 9.37 -21.81
N THR A 17 -11.80 9.52 -23.06
CA THR A 17 -12.75 8.56 -23.65
C THR A 17 -12.14 7.14 -23.74
N LYS A 18 -10.83 7.03 -23.97
CA LYS A 18 -10.13 5.74 -24.06
C LYS A 18 -9.87 5.13 -22.68
N THR A 19 -9.24 5.88 -21.78
CA THR A 19 -8.80 5.31 -20.49
C THR A 19 -9.94 5.16 -19.47
N MET A 20 -10.89 6.11 -19.45
CA MET A 20 -12.02 6.12 -18.51
C MET A 20 -13.33 5.60 -19.14
N ARG A 21 -13.33 5.27 -20.44
CA ARG A 21 -14.51 4.75 -21.18
C ARG A 21 -15.74 5.67 -21.06
N LEU A 22 -15.50 6.98 -21.09
CA LEU A 22 -16.56 7.98 -20.94
C LEU A 22 -17.34 8.16 -22.23
N LYS A 23 -18.64 8.43 -22.08
CA LYS A 23 -19.52 8.90 -23.15
C LYS A 23 -19.34 10.41 -23.35
N LEU A 24 -19.55 10.87 -24.58
CA LEU A 24 -19.37 12.27 -24.98
C LEU A 24 -20.21 13.23 -24.13
N ASP A 25 -21.41 12.83 -23.74
CA ASP A 25 -22.32 13.65 -22.90
C ASP A 25 -21.67 14.07 -21.57
N LYS A 26 -20.85 13.22 -20.96
CA LYS A 26 -20.13 13.55 -19.72
C LYS A 26 -19.09 14.63 -19.94
N TRP A 27 -18.36 14.56 -21.05
CA TRP A 27 -17.38 15.58 -21.42
C TRP A 27 -18.06 16.89 -21.77
N THR A 28 -19.10 16.85 -22.62
CA THR A 28 -19.86 18.04 -23.02
C THR A 28 -20.41 18.75 -21.79
N LYS A 29 -21.06 18.03 -20.87
CA LYS A 29 -21.56 18.63 -19.61
C LYS A 29 -20.44 19.32 -18.83
N MET A 30 -19.30 18.65 -18.64
CA MET A 30 -18.16 19.20 -17.90
C MET A 30 -17.59 20.46 -18.54
N ILE A 31 -17.29 20.43 -19.85
CA ILE A 31 -16.65 21.56 -20.54
C ILE A 31 -17.60 22.75 -20.75
N THR A 32 -18.93 22.53 -20.69
CA THR A 32 -19.93 23.61 -20.72
C THR A 32 -20.17 24.25 -19.35
N THR A 33 -19.75 23.61 -18.26
CA THR A 33 -19.80 24.20 -16.92
C THR A 33 -18.67 25.21 -16.77
N ASN A 34 -19.00 26.50 -16.60
CA ASN A 34 -18.02 27.59 -16.56
C ASN A 34 -16.87 27.33 -15.58
N GLU A 35 -17.18 26.92 -14.34
CA GLU A 35 -16.16 26.67 -13.30
C GLU A 35 -15.15 25.59 -13.72
N PHE A 36 -15.59 24.55 -14.42
CA PHE A 36 -14.73 23.47 -14.89
C PHE A 36 -13.98 23.85 -16.17
N ARG A 37 -14.64 24.58 -17.08
CA ARG A 37 -14.01 25.13 -18.27
C ARG A 37 -12.85 26.03 -17.91
N ASP A 38 -13.03 26.91 -16.93
CA ASP A 38 -12.01 27.85 -16.48
C ASP A 38 -10.77 27.13 -15.95
N VAL A 39 -10.94 26.00 -15.23
CA VAL A 39 -9.82 25.15 -14.79
C VAL A 39 -9.04 24.58 -15.97
N VAL A 40 -9.72 24.11 -17.01
CA VAL A 40 -9.07 23.56 -18.21
C VAL A 40 -8.31 24.66 -18.97
N ILE A 41 -8.96 25.81 -19.20
CA ILE A 41 -8.37 26.93 -19.93
C ILE A 41 -7.20 27.54 -19.16
N GLU A 42 -7.31 27.69 -17.85
CA GLU A 42 -6.22 28.15 -16.98
C GLU A 42 -5.02 27.20 -17.04
N PHE A 43 -5.22 25.88 -17.02
CA PHE A 43 -4.12 24.93 -17.21
C PHE A 43 -3.43 25.11 -18.57
N LEU A 44 -4.20 25.29 -19.64
CA LEU A 44 -3.69 25.43 -21.01
C LEU A 44 -2.91 26.73 -21.21
N ASN A 45 -3.40 27.83 -20.64
CA ASN A 45 -2.85 29.18 -20.86
C ASN A 45 -1.78 29.58 -19.86
N ASN A 46 -1.81 29.06 -18.62
CA ASN A 46 -0.84 29.40 -17.60
C ASN A 46 0.36 28.42 -17.60
N PRO A 47 1.56 28.86 -18.02
CA PRO A 47 2.74 27.99 -18.12
C PRO A 47 3.20 27.44 -16.78
N ASN A 48 2.78 28.05 -15.68
CA ASN A 48 3.17 27.69 -14.31
C ASN A 48 2.25 26.61 -13.69
N LYS A 49 1.12 26.28 -14.33
CA LYS A 49 0.22 25.24 -13.82
C LYS A 49 0.79 23.86 -14.14
N LYS A 50 1.43 23.23 -13.14
CA LYS A 50 2.12 21.93 -13.25
C LYS A 50 1.28 20.81 -13.85
N ARG A 51 0.02 20.69 -13.43
CA ARG A 51 -0.79 19.50 -13.68
C ARG A 51 -2.27 19.80 -13.72
N ILE A 52 -3.01 18.97 -14.45
CA ILE A 52 -4.46 18.88 -14.40
C ILE A 52 -4.86 17.41 -14.25
N ILE A 53 -5.90 17.18 -13.45
CA ILE A 53 -6.43 15.86 -13.11
C ILE A 53 -7.90 15.85 -13.48
N PHE A 54 -8.38 14.74 -14.06
CA PHE A 54 -9.79 14.51 -14.33
C PHE A 54 -10.27 13.30 -13.53
N THR A 55 -11.40 13.44 -12.85
CA THR A 55 -11.99 12.36 -12.05
C THR A 55 -13.51 12.48 -12.01
N ILE A 56 -14.16 11.43 -11.51
CA ILE A 56 -15.61 11.36 -11.36
C ILE A 56 -15.97 11.52 -9.88
N ASN A 57 -16.95 12.38 -9.58
CA ASN A 57 -17.47 12.53 -8.22
C ASN A 57 -18.49 11.42 -7.87
N SER A 58 -18.95 11.38 -6.63
CA SER A 58 -19.94 10.38 -6.18
C SER A 58 -21.26 10.44 -6.97
N GLY A 59 -21.60 11.59 -7.55
CA GLY A 59 -22.78 11.79 -8.41
C GLY A 59 -22.57 11.38 -9.87
N GLY A 60 -21.41 10.83 -10.24
CA GLY A 60 -21.13 10.36 -11.60
C GLY A 60 -20.72 11.46 -12.59
N GLN A 61 -20.54 12.70 -12.14
CA GLN A 61 -20.11 13.85 -12.94
C GLN A 61 -18.58 13.86 -13.07
N LEU A 62 -18.10 14.07 -14.29
CA LEU A 62 -16.69 14.31 -14.59
C LEU A 62 -16.33 15.75 -14.18
N TYR A 63 -15.20 15.94 -13.51
CA TYR A 63 -14.70 17.27 -13.18
C TYR A 63 -13.16 17.33 -13.23
N PRO A 64 -12.58 18.49 -13.61
CA PRO A 64 -11.15 18.75 -13.56
C PRO A 64 -10.71 19.34 -12.21
N SER A 65 -9.46 19.11 -11.82
CA SER A 65 -8.82 19.71 -10.64
C SER A 65 -7.30 19.81 -10.81
N TYR A 66 -6.64 20.60 -9.96
CA TYR A 66 -5.16 20.69 -9.90
C TYR A 66 -4.53 19.77 -8.85
N SER A 67 -5.34 19.07 -8.06
CA SER A 67 -4.90 18.19 -6.98
C SER A 67 -5.53 16.81 -7.13
N PHE A 68 -4.72 15.78 -6.90
CA PHE A 68 -5.23 14.41 -6.84
C PHE A 68 -6.27 14.29 -5.71
N PRO A 69 -7.37 13.55 -5.93
CA PRO A 69 -8.33 13.29 -4.87
C PRO A 69 -7.67 12.46 -3.76
N VAL A 70 -7.97 12.80 -2.50
CA VAL A 70 -7.41 12.08 -1.34
C VAL A 70 -7.90 10.63 -1.28
N ARG A 71 -9.14 10.38 -1.71
CA ARG A 71 -9.75 9.03 -1.75
C ARG A 71 -10.48 8.85 -3.08
N PRO A 72 -9.77 8.51 -4.18
CA PRO A 72 -10.41 8.28 -5.46
C PRO A 72 -11.36 7.08 -5.36
N ARG A 73 -12.62 7.26 -5.77
CA ARG A 73 -13.58 6.15 -5.93
C ARG A 73 -13.60 5.58 -7.34
N TYR A 74 -13.14 6.37 -8.30
CA TYR A 74 -13.08 6.04 -9.71
C TYR A 74 -11.66 6.22 -10.23
N LYS A 75 -11.42 5.68 -11.44
CA LYS A 75 -10.18 5.93 -12.16
C LYS A 75 -9.95 7.45 -12.30
N VAL A 76 -8.69 7.85 -12.13
CA VAL A 76 -8.22 9.23 -12.23
C VAL A 76 -7.30 9.31 -13.44
N ALA A 77 -7.51 10.27 -14.33
CA ALA A 77 -6.56 10.57 -15.41
C ALA A 77 -5.80 11.85 -15.08
N TYR A 78 -4.49 11.89 -15.36
CA TYR A 78 -3.65 13.05 -15.07
C TYR A 78 -2.79 13.43 -16.27
N PHE A 79 -2.50 14.73 -16.35
CA PHE A 79 -1.61 15.34 -17.33
C PHE A 79 -0.67 16.27 -16.56
N ILE A 80 0.63 15.99 -16.58
CA ILE A 80 1.64 16.71 -15.81
C ILE A 80 2.70 17.24 -16.78
N ARG A 81 3.04 18.52 -16.70
CA ARG A 81 4.12 19.10 -17.53
C ARG A 81 5.46 18.53 -17.11
N TYR A 82 6.30 18.16 -18.08
CA TYR A 82 7.68 17.74 -17.81
C TYR A 82 8.51 18.87 -17.21
N LEU A 83 8.28 20.11 -17.67
CA LEU A 83 9.00 21.30 -17.25
C LEU A 83 8.02 22.42 -16.91
N ILE A 84 8.46 23.34 -16.04
CA ILE A 84 7.72 24.52 -15.65
C ILE A 84 8.71 25.70 -15.60
N PRO A 85 8.43 26.82 -16.28
CA PRO A 85 7.25 27.11 -17.09
C PRO A 85 7.26 26.36 -18.45
N LEU A 86 6.08 26.09 -19.02
CA LEU A 86 5.95 25.51 -20.36
C LEU A 86 4.66 25.99 -21.06
N HIS A 87 4.74 26.54 -22.27
CA HIS A 87 3.54 26.93 -23.03
C HIS A 87 2.99 25.73 -23.82
N LEU A 88 1.67 25.47 -23.75
CA LEU A 88 1.03 24.41 -24.53
C LEU A 88 0.44 24.96 -25.82
N THR A 89 0.83 24.34 -26.93
CA THR A 89 0.25 24.52 -28.25
C THR A 89 -0.36 23.18 -28.70
N ASP A 90 -1.26 23.20 -29.67
CA ASP A 90 -1.87 21.98 -30.22
C ASP A 90 -0.82 20.94 -30.67
N GLU A 91 0.32 21.41 -31.19
CA GLU A 91 1.39 20.57 -31.72
C GLU A 91 2.27 19.94 -30.64
N ASN A 92 2.44 20.60 -29.48
CA ASN A 92 3.43 20.19 -28.49
C ASN A 92 2.86 19.38 -27.32
N MET A 93 1.53 19.37 -27.13
CA MET A 93 0.91 18.79 -25.94
C MET A 93 1.29 17.33 -25.68
N LEU A 94 1.37 16.50 -26.73
CA LEU A 94 1.72 15.09 -26.59
C LEU A 94 3.14 14.88 -26.01
N ASN A 95 4.11 15.67 -26.49
CA ASN A 95 5.51 15.55 -26.09
C ASN A 95 5.83 16.37 -24.83
N SER A 96 4.92 17.26 -24.42
CA SER A 96 5.10 18.21 -23.32
C SER A 96 4.51 17.72 -21.99
N LEU A 97 3.68 16.67 -22.04
CA LEU A 97 2.93 16.16 -20.90
C LEU A 97 3.30 14.71 -20.59
N LEU A 98 3.57 14.43 -19.32
CA LEU A 98 3.46 13.11 -18.73
C LEU A 98 1.97 12.80 -18.55
N ILE A 99 1.49 11.80 -19.29
CA ILE A 99 0.08 11.40 -19.32
C ILE A 99 -0.04 10.04 -18.66
N GLY A 100 -1.03 9.87 -17.78
CA GLY A 100 -1.30 8.56 -17.20
C GLY A 100 -2.64 8.50 -16.48
N ASP A 101 -2.93 7.33 -15.92
CA ASP A 101 -4.09 7.12 -15.07
C ASP A 101 -3.78 6.29 -13.81
N LEU A 102 -4.60 6.49 -12.77
CA LEU A 102 -4.55 5.79 -11.50
C LEU A 102 -5.91 5.15 -11.20
N LEU A 103 -5.90 3.89 -10.76
CA LEU A 103 -7.06 3.22 -10.20
C LEU A 103 -7.35 3.68 -8.76
N PRO A 104 -8.58 3.45 -8.23
CA PRO A 104 -9.04 3.87 -6.90
C PRO A 104 -8.19 3.46 -5.68
N ASN A 105 -7.25 2.52 -5.84
CA ASN A 105 -6.34 2.09 -4.78
C ASN A 105 -4.87 2.43 -5.14
N PRO A 106 -4.39 3.64 -4.82
CA PRO A 106 -3.05 4.08 -5.18
C PRO A 106 -1.94 3.20 -4.62
N LEU A 107 -2.12 2.67 -3.40
CA LEU A 107 -1.12 1.82 -2.75
C LEU A 107 -1.02 0.45 -3.43
N ALA A 108 -2.15 -0.14 -3.82
CA ALA A 108 -2.13 -1.36 -4.62
C ALA A 108 -1.50 -1.12 -5.99
N ASN A 109 -1.80 0.00 -6.66
CA ASN A 109 -1.17 0.35 -7.93
C ASN A 109 0.34 0.49 -7.77
N LEU A 110 0.79 1.18 -6.72
CA LEU A 110 2.22 1.35 -6.43
C LEU A 110 2.91 0.01 -6.19
N SER A 111 2.29 -0.89 -5.40
CA SER A 111 2.81 -2.24 -5.17
C SER A 111 3.02 -3.00 -6.48
N VAL A 112 2.02 -2.99 -7.37
CA VAL A 112 2.12 -3.67 -8.67
C VAL A 112 3.17 -3.00 -9.56
N LEU A 113 3.22 -1.66 -9.62
CA LEU A 113 4.23 -0.96 -10.41
C LEU A 113 5.65 -1.25 -9.92
N CYS A 114 5.85 -1.33 -8.61
CA CYS A 114 7.15 -1.70 -8.06
C CYS A 114 7.54 -3.13 -8.41
N ASP A 115 6.64 -4.09 -8.21
CA ASP A 115 6.92 -5.50 -8.46
C ASP A 115 7.08 -5.85 -9.96
N GLU A 116 6.21 -5.31 -10.82
CA GLU A 116 6.11 -5.71 -12.23
C GLU A 116 6.86 -4.79 -13.19
N VAL A 117 7.17 -3.55 -12.77
CA VAL A 117 7.81 -2.55 -13.65
C VAL A 117 9.15 -2.10 -13.10
N PHE A 118 9.18 -1.49 -11.92
CA PHE A 118 10.41 -0.87 -11.42
C PHE A 118 11.47 -1.91 -11.02
N PHE A 119 11.10 -3.00 -10.35
CA PHE A 119 12.10 -4.02 -9.98
C PHE A 119 12.71 -4.72 -11.18
N PRO A 120 11.95 -5.22 -12.17
CA PRO A 120 12.54 -5.81 -13.37
C PRO A 120 13.36 -4.78 -14.15
N LEU A 121 12.93 -3.51 -14.20
CA LEU A 121 13.67 -2.46 -14.89
C LEU A 121 15.04 -2.21 -14.24
N LEU A 122 15.09 -2.11 -12.91
CA LEU A 122 16.29 -1.73 -12.15
C LEU A 122 17.24 -2.90 -11.87
N ASN A 123 16.74 -4.13 -11.76
CA ASN A 123 17.52 -5.29 -11.33
C ASN A 123 17.88 -6.26 -12.46
N ASN A 124 17.41 -6.01 -13.68
CA ASN A 124 17.80 -6.80 -14.85
C ASN A 124 19.20 -6.39 -15.32
N THR A 125 20.13 -7.36 -15.35
CA THR A 125 21.52 -7.15 -15.75
C THR A 125 21.67 -6.59 -17.16
N VAL A 126 20.73 -6.85 -18.07
CA VAL A 126 20.69 -6.27 -19.43
C VAL A 126 20.49 -4.75 -19.41
N ASN A 127 19.78 -4.23 -18.41
CA ASN A 127 19.55 -2.80 -18.23
C ASN A 127 20.67 -2.10 -17.45
N GLN A 128 21.61 -2.87 -16.90
CA GLN A 128 22.71 -2.39 -16.04
C GLN A 128 24.04 -2.30 -16.81
N VAL A 129 24.01 -2.26 -18.14
CA VAL A 129 25.22 -2.11 -18.95
C VAL A 129 25.96 -0.82 -18.55
N GLY A 130 27.24 -0.97 -18.21
CA GLY A 130 28.09 0.14 -17.74
C GLY A 130 28.04 0.39 -16.23
N TRP A 131 27.20 -0.31 -15.48
CA TRP A 131 27.19 -0.24 -14.02
C TRP A 131 28.33 -1.09 -13.44
N THR A 132 28.95 -0.60 -12.37
CA THR A 132 29.86 -1.43 -11.58
C THR A 132 29.05 -2.36 -10.68
N ASN A 133 29.66 -3.45 -10.22
CA ASN A 133 29.03 -4.36 -9.26
C ASN A 133 28.58 -3.65 -7.98
N VAL A 134 29.28 -2.59 -7.57
CA VAL A 134 28.91 -1.78 -6.41
C VAL A 134 27.56 -1.10 -6.64
N ILE A 135 27.39 -0.43 -7.79
CA ILE A 135 26.14 0.27 -8.14
C ILE A 135 24.99 -0.73 -8.30
N ALA A 136 25.23 -1.86 -8.97
CA ALA A 136 24.21 -2.88 -9.16
C ALA A 136 23.72 -3.48 -7.84
N ASN A 137 24.64 -3.76 -6.91
CA ASN A 137 24.30 -4.27 -5.59
C ASN A 137 23.58 -3.22 -4.73
N ASP A 138 24.01 -1.96 -4.79
CA ASP A 138 23.35 -0.84 -4.10
C ASP A 138 21.91 -0.66 -4.59
N MET A 139 21.70 -0.69 -5.92
CA MET A 139 20.36 -0.63 -6.51
C MET A 139 19.46 -1.79 -6.08
N LYS A 140 20.03 -2.99 -5.90
CA LYS A 140 19.29 -4.16 -5.40
C LYS A 140 18.85 -3.94 -3.95
N THR A 141 19.71 -3.35 -3.12
CA THR A 141 19.39 -2.97 -1.72
C THR A 141 18.30 -1.90 -1.68
N GLU A 142 18.44 -0.82 -2.42
CA GLU A 142 17.44 0.27 -2.48
C GLU A 142 16.10 -0.22 -3.02
N SER A 143 16.12 -1.11 -4.01
CA SER A 143 14.91 -1.80 -4.49
C SER A 143 14.26 -2.63 -3.39
N GLN A 144 15.05 -3.36 -2.60
CA GLN A 144 14.54 -4.15 -1.48
C GLN A 144 13.90 -3.27 -0.41
N GLU A 145 14.53 -2.16 -0.06
CA GLU A 145 13.98 -1.20 0.91
C GLU A 145 12.68 -0.57 0.42
N MET A 146 12.59 -0.22 -0.87
CA MET A 146 11.33 0.25 -1.46
C MET A 146 10.23 -0.82 -1.33
N ARG A 147 10.53 -2.10 -1.60
CA ARG A 147 9.57 -3.20 -1.42
C ARG A 147 9.13 -3.32 0.03
N ASN A 148 10.08 -3.26 0.96
CA ASN A 148 9.84 -3.35 2.39
C ASN A 148 8.89 -2.24 2.85
N GLY A 149 9.17 -0.99 2.46
CA GLY A 149 8.32 0.16 2.78
C GLY A 149 6.90 0.04 2.22
N ILE A 150 6.74 -0.44 0.99
CA ILE A 150 5.41 -0.67 0.38
C ILE A 150 4.65 -1.78 1.08
N ALA A 151 5.31 -2.89 1.42
CA ALA A 151 4.70 -3.98 2.17
C ALA A 151 4.24 -3.51 3.56
N GLN A 152 5.06 -2.74 4.27
CA GLN A 152 4.70 -2.14 5.55
C GLN A 152 3.50 -1.18 5.41
N MET A 153 3.51 -0.27 4.44
CA MET A 153 2.38 0.62 4.18
C MET A 153 1.10 -0.17 3.87
N LYS A 154 1.19 -1.21 3.05
CA LYS A 154 0.06 -2.10 2.72
C LYS A 154 -0.48 -2.76 3.98
N GLY A 155 0.41 -3.24 4.83
CA GLY A 155 0.10 -3.79 6.14
C GLY A 155 -0.62 -2.81 7.04
N LEU A 156 -0.10 -1.58 7.20
CA LEU A 156 -0.72 -0.53 8.01
C LEU A 156 -2.15 -0.19 7.55
N VAL A 157 -2.39 -0.11 6.23
CA VAL A 157 -3.73 0.19 5.69
C VAL A 157 -4.74 -0.91 6.02
N ILE A 158 -4.31 -2.17 6.10
CA ILE A 158 -5.19 -3.31 6.42
C ILE A 158 -5.08 -3.75 7.89
N ASN A 159 -4.35 -3.02 8.73
CA ASN A 159 -4.01 -3.36 10.12
C ASN A 159 -3.37 -4.75 10.29
N ARG A 160 -2.47 -5.13 9.38
CA ARG A 160 -1.73 -6.39 9.45
C ARG A 160 -0.23 -6.17 9.30
N THR A 161 0.56 -7.01 9.95
CA THR A 161 2.00 -7.11 9.72
C THR A 161 2.22 -8.06 8.55
N ILE A 162 3.05 -7.64 7.60
CA ILE A 162 3.35 -8.40 6.38
C ILE A 162 4.85 -8.71 6.36
N PHE A 163 5.22 -9.94 6.05
CA PHE A 163 6.59 -10.32 5.77
C PHE A 163 6.93 -10.08 4.29
N PRO A 164 7.63 -8.98 3.94
CA PRO A 164 8.10 -8.78 2.57
C PRO A 164 9.09 -9.88 2.21
N LEU A 165 9.00 -10.39 0.98
CA LEU A 165 9.94 -11.38 0.47
C LEU A 165 11.19 -10.71 -0.13
N PRO A 166 12.37 -11.35 0.00
CA PRO A 166 13.59 -10.85 -0.63
C PRO A 166 13.46 -10.86 -2.17
N ILE A 167 14.12 -9.94 -2.85
CA ILE A 167 14.16 -9.88 -4.33
C ILE A 167 14.73 -11.17 -4.92
N CYS A 168 15.70 -11.78 -4.26
CA CYS A 168 16.29 -13.04 -4.69
C CYS A 168 15.45 -14.28 -4.34
N MET A 169 14.18 -14.14 -3.96
CA MET A 169 13.37 -15.28 -3.52
C MET A 169 13.26 -16.36 -4.59
N ASP A 170 13.15 -16.01 -5.88
CA ASP A 170 13.08 -17.00 -6.96
C ASP A 170 14.40 -17.78 -7.10
N GLU A 171 15.55 -17.10 -6.97
CA GLU A 171 16.88 -17.73 -6.95
C GLU A 171 17.00 -18.69 -5.75
N VAL A 172 16.52 -18.27 -4.57
CA VAL A 172 16.52 -19.08 -3.35
C VAL A 172 15.67 -20.34 -3.52
N MET A 173 14.47 -20.21 -4.12
CA MET A 173 13.59 -21.35 -4.38
C MET A 173 14.21 -22.35 -5.36
N GLN A 174 14.95 -21.86 -6.37
CA GLN A 174 15.65 -22.70 -7.34
C GLN A 174 16.87 -23.41 -6.72
N ALA A 175 17.58 -22.75 -5.81
CA ALA A 175 18.74 -23.30 -5.12
C ALA A 175 18.37 -24.31 -4.01
N ALA A 176 17.19 -24.17 -3.41
CA ALA A 176 16.75 -24.97 -2.26
C ALA A 176 16.91 -26.50 -2.41
N PRO A 177 16.59 -27.14 -3.56
CA PRO A 177 16.81 -28.58 -3.73
C PRO A 177 18.28 -29.00 -3.67
N ALA A 178 19.19 -28.21 -4.25
CA ALA A 178 20.62 -28.49 -4.21
C ALA A 178 21.18 -28.34 -2.78
N ILE A 179 20.74 -27.30 -2.07
CA ILE A 179 21.07 -27.08 -0.65
C ILE A 179 20.58 -28.25 0.21
N ALA A 180 19.40 -28.79 -0.08
CA ALA A 180 18.86 -29.95 0.62
C ALA A 180 19.69 -31.23 0.41
N MET A 181 20.34 -31.37 -0.75
CA MET A 181 21.29 -32.44 -1.05
C MET A 181 22.69 -32.19 -0.45
N GLY A 182 22.89 -31.06 0.24
CA GLY A 182 24.15 -30.70 0.91
C GLY A 182 25.08 -29.82 0.07
N ASP A 183 24.68 -29.42 -1.14
CA ASP A 183 25.46 -28.48 -1.93
C ASP A 183 25.18 -27.04 -1.48
N ILE A 184 25.99 -26.55 -0.55
CA ILE A 184 25.91 -25.18 -0.03
C ILE A 184 26.56 -24.17 -1.00
N SER A 185 27.37 -24.63 -1.97
CA SER A 185 28.13 -23.74 -2.86
C SER A 185 27.24 -22.90 -3.79
N VAL A 186 25.99 -23.33 -3.99
CA VAL A 186 24.97 -22.57 -4.75
C VAL A 186 24.50 -21.31 -4.03
N VAL A 187 24.75 -21.17 -2.72
CA VAL A 187 24.39 -19.98 -1.94
C VAL A 187 25.52 -18.95 -2.09
N ASN A 188 25.29 -17.94 -2.92
CA ASN A 188 26.23 -16.84 -3.05
C ASN A 188 26.13 -15.86 -1.84
N PRO A 189 27.18 -15.04 -1.59
CA PRO A 189 27.20 -14.11 -0.46
C PRO A 189 26.06 -13.08 -0.44
N LEU A 190 25.60 -12.64 -1.62
CA LEU A 190 24.50 -11.66 -1.73
C LEU A 190 23.16 -12.28 -1.33
N MET A 191 22.91 -13.53 -1.73
CA MET A 191 21.74 -14.30 -1.34
C MET A 191 21.73 -14.48 0.18
N LYS A 192 22.84 -14.95 0.76
CA LYS A 192 22.99 -15.09 2.21
C LYS A 192 22.66 -13.78 2.93
N HIS A 193 23.33 -12.69 2.54
CA HIS A 193 23.12 -11.38 3.15
C HIS A 193 21.66 -10.91 3.05
N SER A 194 21.02 -11.10 1.89
CA SER A 194 19.62 -10.74 1.70
C SER A 194 18.69 -11.52 2.63
N LEU A 195 18.92 -12.83 2.81
CA LEU A 195 18.12 -13.64 3.73
C LEU A 195 18.30 -13.20 5.19
N GLU A 196 19.55 -12.99 5.62
CA GLU A 196 19.89 -12.51 6.97
C GLU A 196 19.25 -11.15 7.25
N PHE A 197 19.33 -10.23 6.29
CA PHE A 197 18.71 -8.92 6.37
C PHE A 197 17.19 -9.00 6.53
N MET A 198 16.52 -9.85 5.74
CA MET A 198 15.06 -9.97 5.79
C MET A 198 14.58 -10.53 7.14
N VAL A 199 15.25 -11.55 7.69
CA VAL A 199 14.82 -12.10 8.98
C VAL A 199 15.03 -11.12 10.13
N VAL A 200 16.04 -10.24 10.08
CA VAL A 200 16.19 -9.16 11.06
C VAL A 200 15.00 -8.19 10.97
N LYS A 201 14.66 -7.72 9.76
CA LYS A 201 13.52 -6.81 9.56
C LYS A 201 12.18 -7.43 9.98
N TRP A 202 12.01 -8.73 9.76
CA TRP A 202 10.82 -9.44 10.21
C TRP A 202 10.76 -9.55 11.73
N LEU A 203 11.91 -9.78 12.39
CA LEU A 203 11.98 -9.81 13.85
C LEU A 203 11.60 -8.46 14.44
N ASP A 204 12.18 -7.36 13.94
CA ASP A 204 11.81 -5.99 14.34
C ASP A 204 10.30 -5.76 14.23
N SER A 205 9.70 -6.17 13.09
CA SER A 205 8.27 -6.00 12.82
C SER A 205 7.37 -6.82 13.75
N VAL A 206 7.82 -8.01 14.16
CA VAL A 206 7.10 -8.86 15.13
C VAL A 206 7.26 -8.30 16.53
N GLU A 207 8.47 -7.90 16.92
CA GLU A 207 8.73 -7.26 18.21
C GLU A 207 7.89 -5.99 18.38
N ASP A 208 7.83 -5.14 17.37
CA ASP A 208 6.97 -3.95 17.35
C ASP A 208 5.49 -4.30 17.54
N LEU A 209 5.01 -5.41 16.95
CA LEU A 209 3.63 -5.85 17.13
C LEU A 209 3.40 -6.37 18.56
N VAL A 210 4.23 -7.29 19.04
CA VAL A 210 4.01 -8.04 20.29
C VAL A 210 4.29 -7.20 21.53
N ASN A 211 5.17 -6.20 21.44
CA ASN A 211 5.51 -5.33 22.57
C ASN A 211 4.48 -4.23 22.83
N ILE A 212 3.59 -3.93 21.87
CA ILE A 212 2.55 -2.91 22.07
C ILE A 212 1.54 -3.36 23.11
N LYS A 213 1.49 -2.67 24.25
CA LYS A 213 0.51 -2.93 25.31
C LYS A 213 -0.85 -2.33 24.98
N ALA A 214 -1.91 -2.98 25.47
CA ALA A 214 -3.30 -2.54 25.24
C ALA A 214 -3.54 -1.11 25.74
N GLY A 215 -3.11 -0.79 26.96
CA GLY A 215 -3.25 0.53 27.55
C GLY A 215 -2.59 1.61 26.68
N GLU A 216 -1.31 1.45 26.37
CA GLU A 216 -0.55 2.40 25.55
C GLU A 216 -1.23 2.67 24.20
N LYS A 217 -1.66 1.61 23.48
CA LYS A 217 -2.31 1.76 22.18
C LYS A 217 -3.67 2.46 22.29
N ILE A 218 -4.49 2.10 23.28
CA ILE A 218 -5.84 2.64 23.43
C ILE A 218 -5.78 4.10 23.87
N TYR A 219 -5.02 4.40 24.92
CA TYR A 219 -4.93 5.76 25.49
C TYR A 219 -4.15 6.74 24.59
N SER A 220 -3.36 6.25 23.63
CA SER A 220 -2.75 7.12 22.61
C SER A 220 -3.77 7.75 21.65
N LYS A 221 -4.97 7.17 21.53
CA LYS A 221 -6.02 7.63 20.60
C LYS A 221 -7.18 8.32 21.31
N GLU A 222 -7.50 7.88 22.52
CA GLU A 222 -8.71 8.30 23.24
C GLU A 222 -8.39 8.55 24.72
N ASN A 223 -8.82 9.70 25.26
CA ASN A 223 -8.63 10.02 26.67
C ASN A 223 -9.57 9.23 27.60
N PHE A 224 -10.74 8.85 27.09
CA PHE A 224 -11.80 8.15 27.86
C PHE A 224 -12.35 6.97 27.05
N PRO A 225 -11.54 5.93 26.82
CA PRO A 225 -11.95 4.80 26.01
C PRO A 225 -13.09 4.03 26.68
N LEU A 226 -14.09 3.64 25.88
CA LEU A 226 -15.13 2.73 26.33
C LEU A 226 -14.61 1.29 26.39
N PRO A 227 -15.27 0.38 27.13
CA PRO A 227 -14.91 -1.03 27.16
C PRO A 227 -14.79 -1.69 25.77
N GLU A 228 -15.50 -1.22 24.74
CA GLU A 228 -15.34 -1.72 23.37
C GLU A 228 -13.91 -1.60 22.82
N ALA A 229 -13.13 -0.64 23.30
CA ALA A 229 -11.75 -0.45 22.87
C ALA A 229 -10.86 -1.66 23.24
N ILE A 230 -11.05 -2.28 24.41
CA ILE A 230 -10.26 -3.46 24.81
C ILE A 230 -10.63 -4.69 23.98
N PHE A 231 -11.91 -4.86 23.65
CA PHE A 231 -12.37 -5.94 22.78
C PHE A 231 -11.79 -5.79 21.37
N SER A 232 -11.91 -4.60 20.80
CA SER A 232 -11.42 -4.30 19.45
C SER A 232 -9.89 -4.45 19.35
N PHE A 233 -9.16 -4.09 20.40
CA PHE A 233 -7.71 -4.28 20.47
C PHE A 233 -7.32 -5.75 20.38
N TRP A 234 -7.91 -6.61 21.21
CA TRP A 234 -7.55 -8.03 21.27
C TRP A 234 -8.04 -8.80 20.04
N GLU A 235 -9.23 -8.47 19.51
CA GLU A 235 -9.72 -9.05 18.25
C GLU A 235 -8.79 -8.69 17.08
N SER A 236 -8.42 -7.41 16.94
CA SER A 236 -7.46 -6.99 15.90
C SER A 236 -6.07 -7.60 16.08
N ARG A 237 -5.59 -7.74 17.32
CA ARG A 237 -4.30 -8.38 17.60
C ARG A 237 -4.32 -9.86 17.24
N LEU A 238 -5.39 -10.56 17.60
CA LEU A 238 -5.60 -11.96 17.27
C LEU A 238 -5.60 -12.16 15.75
N GLU A 239 -6.40 -11.40 15.01
CA GLU A 239 -6.45 -11.48 13.55
C GLU A 239 -5.08 -11.25 12.89
N ASN A 240 -4.30 -10.28 13.41
CA ASN A 240 -2.96 -10.01 12.89
C ASN A 240 -1.99 -11.17 13.17
N LEU A 241 -2.00 -11.72 14.39
CA LEU A 241 -1.15 -12.86 14.77
C LEU A 241 -1.52 -14.15 14.02
N GLU A 242 -2.80 -14.38 13.75
CA GLU A 242 -3.24 -15.50 12.90
C GLU A 242 -2.74 -15.33 11.46
N SER A 243 -2.83 -14.11 10.92
CA SER A 243 -2.26 -13.78 9.61
C SER A 243 -0.75 -13.96 9.56
N LEU A 244 -0.02 -13.69 10.64
CA LEU A 244 1.43 -13.94 10.72
C LEU A 244 1.75 -15.44 10.80
N ALA A 245 0.99 -16.20 11.58
CA ALA A 245 1.15 -17.65 11.65
C ALA A 245 0.88 -18.32 10.29
N GLU A 246 -0.12 -17.84 9.55
CA GLU A 246 -0.38 -18.27 8.17
C GLU A 246 0.79 -17.93 7.24
N GLN A 247 1.34 -16.71 7.33
CA GLN A 247 2.52 -16.30 6.55
C GLN A 247 3.75 -17.18 6.86
N LEU A 248 4.03 -17.49 8.13
CA LEU A 248 5.08 -18.45 8.51
C LEU A 248 4.83 -19.85 7.93
N GLY A 249 3.58 -20.17 7.61
CA GLY A 249 3.17 -21.36 6.88
C GLY A 249 3.58 -21.40 5.42
N ASP A 250 3.81 -20.24 4.79
CA ASP A 250 4.16 -20.10 3.37
C ASP A 250 5.48 -20.84 3.06
N ARG A 251 5.47 -21.62 1.98
CA ARG A 251 6.62 -22.41 1.53
C ARG A 251 7.87 -21.55 1.35
N ARG A 252 7.75 -20.33 0.84
CA ARG A 252 8.87 -19.41 0.59
C ARG A 252 9.51 -18.96 1.90
N ILE A 253 8.69 -18.59 2.88
CA ILE A 253 9.17 -18.17 4.21
C ILE A 253 9.83 -19.34 4.95
N LYS A 254 9.24 -20.54 4.89
CA LYS A 254 9.87 -21.76 5.42
C LYS A 254 11.19 -22.10 4.75
N THR A 255 11.28 -21.88 3.43
CA THR A 255 12.51 -22.12 2.67
C THR A 255 13.63 -21.18 3.16
N ILE A 256 13.32 -19.93 3.51
CA ILE A 256 14.31 -19.00 4.07
C ILE A 256 14.88 -19.53 5.39
N GLY A 257 14.01 -19.95 6.33
CA GLY A 257 14.45 -20.58 7.58
C GLY A 257 15.31 -21.82 7.33
N PHE A 258 14.86 -22.70 6.43
CA PHE A 258 15.60 -23.90 6.03
C PHE A 258 16.99 -23.59 5.46
N VAL A 259 17.10 -22.60 4.56
CA VAL A 259 18.39 -22.22 3.97
C VAL A 259 19.31 -21.65 5.04
N LEU A 260 18.83 -20.75 5.90
CA LEU A 260 19.62 -20.18 7.00
C LEU A 260 20.16 -21.26 7.95
N GLU A 261 19.34 -22.27 8.26
CA GLU A 261 19.74 -23.43 9.06
C GLU A 261 20.84 -24.24 8.35
N LYS A 262 20.64 -24.58 7.06
CA LYS A 262 21.59 -25.38 6.29
C LYS A 262 22.96 -24.73 6.11
N ILE A 263 22.99 -23.42 5.93
CA ILE A 263 24.25 -22.67 5.82
C ILE A 263 24.84 -22.29 7.19
N GLN A 264 24.23 -22.72 8.29
CA GLN A 264 24.62 -22.42 9.67
C GLN A 264 24.77 -20.90 9.90
N SER A 265 23.83 -20.11 9.38
CA SER A 265 23.81 -18.67 9.63
C SER A 265 23.48 -18.38 11.09
N ILE A 266 24.19 -17.42 11.69
CA ILE A 266 23.88 -16.93 13.04
C ILE A 266 22.46 -16.32 13.14
N PHE A 267 21.90 -15.86 12.01
CA PHE A 267 20.56 -15.28 11.93
C PHE A 267 19.46 -16.33 11.81
N GLU A 268 19.79 -17.63 11.74
CA GLU A 268 18.81 -18.71 11.96
C GLU A 268 18.08 -18.51 13.29
N HIS A 269 18.81 -18.08 14.32
CA HIS A 269 18.22 -17.78 15.62
C HIS A 269 17.12 -16.71 15.52
N SER A 270 17.31 -15.67 14.71
CA SER A 270 16.30 -14.62 14.49
C SER A 270 15.03 -15.21 13.86
N TYR A 271 15.17 -16.11 12.89
CA TYR A 271 14.03 -16.82 12.30
C TYR A 271 13.29 -17.67 13.33
N ARG A 272 14.01 -18.47 14.13
CA ARG A 272 13.39 -19.27 15.20
C ARG A 272 12.68 -18.39 16.22
N ARG A 273 13.30 -17.28 16.63
CA ARG A 273 12.70 -16.34 17.58
C ARG A 273 11.41 -15.72 17.06
N ILE A 274 11.33 -15.40 15.77
CA ILE A 274 10.09 -14.94 15.12
C ILE A 274 8.98 -15.99 15.29
N VAL A 275 9.27 -17.26 14.98
CA VAL A 275 8.29 -18.34 15.08
C VAL A 275 7.79 -18.50 16.51
N GLU A 276 8.71 -18.52 17.49
CA GLU A 276 8.38 -18.58 18.93
C GLU A 276 7.48 -17.42 19.35
N LEU A 277 7.90 -16.17 19.08
CA LEU A 277 7.17 -14.96 19.46
C LEU A 277 5.75 -14.95 18.88
N VAL A 278 5.60 -15.31 17.60
CA VAL A 278 4.29 -15.33 16.94
C VAL A 278 3.38 -16.38 17.56
N LEU A 279 3.88 -17.61 17.81
CA LEU A 279 3.07 -18.69 18.37
C LEU A 279 2.69 -18.45 19.83
N GLU A 280 3.62 -17.96 20.66
CA GLU A 280 3.37 -17.59 22.06
C GLU A 280 2.33 -16.47 22.14
N SER A 281 2.54 -15.38 21.40
CA SER A 281 1.62 -14.23 21.40
C SER A 281 0.25 -14.60 20.84
N LEU A 282 0.21 -15.50 19.85
CA LEU A 282 -1.06 -16.00 19.28
C LEU A 282 -1.85 -16.81 20.32
N ALA A 283 -1.18 -17.68 21.07
CA ALA A 283 -1.83 -18.43 22.14
C ALA A 283 -2.40 -17.49 23.20
N GLU A 284 -1.62 -16.50 23.65
CA GLU A 284 -2.07 -15.48 24.60
C GLU A 284 -3.29 -14.70 24.06
N ALA A 285 -3.22 -14.21 22.82
CA ALA A 285 -4.30 -13.44 22.21
C ALA A 285 -5.59 -14.25 22.07
N ARG A 286 -5.50 -15.54 21.75
CA ARG A 286 -6.66 -16.46 21.68
C ARG A 286 -7.30 -16.61 23.05
N ASP A 287 -6.50 -16.85 24.08
CA ASP A 287 -6.99 -17.07 25.44
C ASP A 287 -7.66 -15.81 25.99
N ILE A 288 -7.03 -14.65 25.83
CA ILE A 288 -7.59 -13.38 26.28
C ILE A 288 -8.88 -13.05 25.51
N THR A 289 -8.90 -13.20 24.19
CA THR A 289 -10.11 -12.96 23.38
C THR A 289 -11.26 -13.89 23.81
N LYS A 290 -10.96 -15.16 24.09
CA LYS A 290 -11.94 -16.12 24.61
C LYS A 290 -12.50 -15.67 25.96
N CYS A 291 -11.65 -15.23 26.88
CA CYS A 291 -12.04 -14.71 28.21
C CYS A 291 -12.85 -13.41 28.13
N LEU A 292 -12.57 -12.55 27.15
CA LEU A 292 -13.30 -11.30 26.94
C LEU A 292 -14.68 -11.50 26.28
N SER A 293 -14.87 -12.60 25.53
CA SER A 293 -16.11 -12.85 24.78
C SER A 293 -17.41 -12.80 25.62
N PRO A 294 -17.48 -13.33 26.86
CA PRO A 294 -18.69 -13.24 27.67
C PRO A 294 -18.91 -11.82 28.20
N LEU A 295 -17.84 -11.08 28.49
CA LEU A 295 -17.90 -9.69 28.94
C LEU A 295 -18.42 -8.79 27.82
N LYS A 296 -17.96 -8.99 26.58
CA LYS A 296 -18.45 -8.28 25.40
C LYS A 296 -19.96 -8.44 25.25
N LYS A 297 -20.48 -9.68 25.35
CA LYS A 297 -21.93 -9.97 25.28
C LYS A 297 -22.73 -9.24 26.38
N LYS A 298 -22.26 -9.30 27.63
CA LYS A 298 -22.91 -8.61 28.75
C LYS A 298 -22.90 -7.10 28.57
N TRP A 299 -21.77 -6.54 28.14
CA TRP A 299 -21.64 -5.11 27.87
C TRP A 299 -22.62 -4.64 26.78
N THR A 300 -22.74 -5.38 25.68
CA THR A 300 -23.71 -5.05 24.62
C THR A 300 -25.15 -5.05 25.14
N SER A 301 -25.52 -6.03 25.97
CA SER A 301 -26.86 -6.10 26.60
C SER A 301 -27.12 -4.94 27.58
N LEU A 302 -26.12 -4.60 28.41
CA LEU A 302 -26.20 -3.46 29.32
C LEU A 302 -26.38 -2.15 28.56
N LYS A 303 -25.57 -1.94 27.52
CA LYS A 303 -25.65 -0.76 26.66
C LYS A 303 -27.06 -0.62 26.10
N GLN A 304 -27.61 -1.68 25.49
CA GLN A 304 -28.97 -1.69 24.94
C GLN A 304 -30.04 -1.34 25.99
N THR A 305 -29.93 -1.90 27.20
CA THR A 305 -30.85 -1.61 28.31
C THR A 305 -30.77 -0.14 28.75
N ILE A 306 -29.56 0.41 28.85
CA ILE A 306 -29.34 1.81 29.21
C ILE A 306 -29.95 2.74 28.16
N TRP A 307 -29.69 2.50 26.87
CA TRP A 307 -30.28 3.29 25.77
C TRP A 307 -31.81 3.29 25.81
N THR A 308 -32.44 2.11 25.99
CA THR A 308 -33.90 2.04 26.07
C THR A 308 -34.49 2.80 27.26
N ARG A 309 -33.76 2.87 28.38
CA ARG A 309 -34.19 3.63 29.57
C ARG A 309 -33.98 5.13 29.40
N THR A 310 -32.90 5.55 28.76
CA THR A 310 -32.67 6.97 28.47
C THR A 310 -33.71 7.50 27.50
N ASP A 311 -34.05 6.74 26.46
CA ASP A 311 -35.07 7.14 25.48
C ASP A 311 -36.45 7.29 26.14
N GLN A 312 -36.82 6.37 27.03
CA GLN A 312 -38.05 6.49 27.84
C GLN A 312 -38.06 7.74 28.72
N ILE A 313 -36.92 8.12 29.31
CA ILE A 313 -36.82 9.34 30.13
C ILE A 313 -36.94 10.60 29.25
N TYR A 314 -36.35 10.60 28.06
CA TYR A 314 -36.48 11.70 27.10
C TYR A 314 -37.92 11.85 26.61
N ASP A 315 -38.61 10.76 26.29
CA ASP A 315 -40.02 10.77 25.89
C ASP A 315 -40.98 11.23 26.99
N HIS A 316 -40.59 11.10 28.27
CA HIS A 316 -41.36 11.62 29.41
C HIS A 316 -41.03 13.08 29.77
N LEU A 317 -39.93 13.63 29.24
CA LEU A 317 -39.49 15.01 29.48
C LEU A 317 -39.83 15.96 28.31
N CYS A 318 -40.23 15.42 27.15
CA CYS A 318 -40.79 16.15 26.01
C CYS A 318 -42.32 16.13 26.03
#